data_AF-A0A101ER29-F1
#
_entry.id   AF-A0A101ER29-F1
#
_cell.length_a   1.000
_cell.length_b   1.000
_cell.length_c   1.000
_cell.angle_alpha   90.00
_cell.angle_beta   90.00
_cell.angle_gamma   90.00
#
_symmetry.space_group_name_H-M   'P 1'
#
loop_
_entity.id
_entity.type
_entity.pdbx_description
1 polymer ?
#
loop_
_entity_poly.entity_id
_entity_poly.type
_entity_poly.pdbx_seq_one_letter_code
_entity_poly.pdbx_strand_id
1 'polypeptide(L)'
;MKGTYILLLKLEESVALRYGKKTSHLEPGYYAYVGSAMGGFFKRIPRYFLGPKKKHWHIDYLLDHAQIAGLIMFSGRNIEEEISNVLSYHFEGIESFGASDLRVKTNLYRVDPDKLFSLLGGFRENRDTRRAQKHRGKQNQSG
;
A
#
# COMPACT_ATOMS: atom_id res chain seq x y z
N MET A 1 12.07 -16.26 5.37
CA MET A 1 12.20 -14.79 5.48
C MET A 1 10.95 -14.22 6.17
N LYS A 2 11.10 -13.29 7.11
CA LYS A 2 10.03 -12.66 7.90
C LYS A 2 10.23 -11.15 7.96
N GLY A 3 9.20 -10.38 8.31
CA GLY A 3 9.31 -8.93 8.52
C GLY A 3 7.99 -8.20 8.27
N THR A 4 8.07 -6.87 8.16
CA THR A 4 6.95 -5.98 7.82
C THR A 4 6.83 -5.80 6.31
N TYR A 5 5.64 -5.51 5.81
CA TYR A 5 5.40 -5.17 4.40
C TYR A 5 4.33 -4.08 4.28
N ILE A 6 4.34 -3.40 3.13
CA ILE A 6 3.26 -2.55 2.67
C ILE A 6 2.66 -3.20 1.42
N LEU A 7 1.38 -3.51 1.47
CA LEU A 7 0.60 -3.97 0.32
C LEU A 7 -0.13 -2.76 -0.28
N LEU A 8 0.21 -2.42 -1.52
CA LEU A 8 -0.45 -1.35 -2.27
C LEU A 8 -1.62 -1.94 -3.06
N LEU A 9 -2.78 -1.35 -2.89
CA LEU A 9 -4.04 -1.78 -3.49
C LEU A 9 -4.64 -0.63 -4.31
N LYS A 10 -5.32 -0.95 -5.40
CA LYS A 10 -6.14 -0.02 -6.18
C LYS A 10 -7.60 -0.43 -6.04
N LEU A 11 -8.41 0.47 -5.53
CA LEU A 11 -9.87 0.34 -5.46
C LEU A 11 -10.47 1.20 -6.58
N GLU A 12 -11.25 0.59 -7.46
CA GLU A 12 -11.82 1.27 -8.64
C GLU A 12 -13.20 1.89 -8.37
N GLU A 13 -13.94 1.31 -7.44
CA GLU A 13 -15.31 1.70 -7.09
C GLU A 13 -15.45 1.87 -5.58
N SER A 14 -16.38 2.73 -5.13
CA SER A 14 -16.63 2.87 -3.71
C SER A 14 -17.20 1.59 -3.12
N VAL A 15 -16.83 1.27 -1.88
CA VAL A 15 -17.30 0.06 -1.20
C VAL A 15 -17.62 0.32 0.26
N ALA A 16 -18.79 -0.16 0.70
CA ALA A 16 -19.11 -0.31 2.11
C ALA A 16 -18.50 -1.62 2.63
N LEU A 17 -17.25 -1.55 3.08
CA LEU A 17 -16.48 -2.72 3.47
C LEU A 17 -16.81 -3.14 4.90
N ARG A 18 -17.41 -4.32 5.05
CA ARG A 18 -17.69 -4.93 6.36
C ARG A 18 -16.59 -5.90 6.76
N TYR A 19 -15.98 -5.67 7.92
CA TYR A 19 -14.97 -6.56 8.51
C TYR A 19 -15.25 -6.73 10.01
N GLY A 20 -15.62 -7.94 10.41
CA GLY A 20 -16.13 -8.21 11.76
C GLY A 20 -17.44 -7.46 12.05
N LYS A 21 -17.44 -6.64 13.11
CA LYS A 21 -18.59 -5.81 13.54
C LYS A 21 -18.54 -4.37 13.02
N LYS A 22 -17.50 -4.01 12.27
CA LYS A 22 -17.28 -2.65 11.75
C LYS A 22 -17.59 -2.60 10.26
N THR A 23 -18.02 -1.43 9.81
CA THR A 23 -18.21 -1.10 8.40
C THR A 23 -17.50 0.22 8.13
N SER A 24 -16.68 0.27 7.08
CA SER A 24 -16.06 1.49 6.59
C SER A 24 -16.42 1.73 5.15
N HIS A 25 -16.70 2.98 4.80
CA HIS A 25 -16.90 3.39 3.42
C HIS A 25 -15.56 3.79 2.84
N LEU A 26 -15.15 3.12 1.78
CA LEU A 26 -13.91 3.40 1.06
C LEU A 26 -14.26 3.99 -0.29
N GLU A 27 -13.58 5.08 -0.65
CA GLU A 27 -13.72 5.74 -1.94
C GLU A 27 -12.68 5.21 -2.94
N PRO A 28 -12.92 5.33 -4.26
CA PRO A 28 -11.92 4.96 -5.25
C PRO A 28 -10.57 5.64 -5.02
N GLY A 29 -9.49 4.89 -5.28
CA GLY A 29 -8.12 5.36 -5.12
C GLY A 29 -7.14 4.25 -4.74
N TYR A 30 -5.94 4.67 -4.35
CA TYR A 30 -4.90 3.76 -3.89
C TYR A 30 -4.88 3.66 -2.37
N TYR A 31 -4.61 2.46 -1.88
CA TYR A 31 -4.56 2.15 -0.46
C TYR A 31 -3.27 1.42 -0.10
N ALA A 32 -2.57 1.92 0.91
CA ALA A 32 -1.42 1.26 1.51
C ALA A 32 -1.86 0.54 2.78
N TYR A 33 -1.77 -0.80 2.78
CA TYR A 33 -1.95 -1.61 3.97
C TYR A 33 -0.60 -2.01 4.55
N VAL A 34 -0.34 -1.63 5.81
CA VAL A 34 0.84 -2.03 6.56
C VAL A 34 0.53 -3.31 7.31
N GLY A 35 1.40 -4.32 7.19
CA GLY A 35 1.20 -5.57 7.90
C GLY A 35 2.49 -6.28 8.28
N SER A 36 2.37 -7.17 9.27
CA SER A 36 3.46 -8.02 9.73
C SER A 36 3.35 -9.46 9.21
N ALA A 37 4.48 -9.96 8.73
CA ALA A 37 4.71 -11.36 8.41
C ALA A 37 5.80 -11.94 9.32
N MET A 38 5.72 -11.70 10.63
CA MET A 38 6.68 -12.26 11.60
C MET A 38 6.64 -13.80 11.67
N GLY A 39 5.52 -14.42 11.28
CA GLY A 39 5.41 -15.86 11.02
C GLY A 39 6.01 -16.33 9.67
N GLY A 40 6.51 -15.42 8.86
CA GLY A 40 7.17 -15.65 7.56
C GLY A 40 6.38 -15.11 6.35
N PHE A 41 7.07 -14.43 5.43
CA PHE A 41 6.47 -13.92 4.18
C PHE A 41 5.90 -15.04 3.31
N PHE A 42 6.54 -16.20 3.25
CA PHE A 42 6.07 -17.36 2.48
C PHE A 42 4.72 -17.90 2.97
N LYS A 43 4.31 -17.60 4.21
CA LYS A 43 2.97 -17.95 4.71
C LYS A 43 1.96 -16.83 4.47
N ARG A 44 2.41 -15.57 4.57
CA ARG A 44 1.54 -14.39 4.53
C ARG A 44 1.23 -13.93 3.10
N ILE A 45 2.26 -13.75 2.28
CA ILE A 45 2.18 -13.08 0.99
C ILE A 45 1.39 -13.89 -0.06
N PRO A 46 1.59 -15.22 -0.21
CA PRO A 46 0.85 -15.98 -1.23
C PRO A 46 -0.66 -15.89 -1.09
N ARG A 47 -1.17 -15.69 0.14
CA ARG A 47 -2.60 -15.54 0.42
C ARG A 47 -3.24 -14.38 -0.34
N TYR A 48 -2.49 -13.31 -0.62
CA TYR A 48 -3.00 -12.14 -1.32
C TYR A 48 -3.16 -12.37 -2.82
N PHE A 49 -2.30 -13.21 -3.40
CA PHE A 49 -2.32 -13.54 -4.82
C PHE A 49 -3.17 -14.77 -5.15
N LEU A 50 -3.24 -15.73 -4.22
CA LEU A 50 -3.96 -17.00 -4.42
C LEU A 50 -5.41 -16.96 -3.92
N GLY A 51 -5.78 -15.89 -3.20
CA GLY A 51 -7.06 -15.80 -2.52
C GLY A 51 -7.09 -16.59 -1.21
N PRO A 52 -7.55 -15.99 -0.10
CA PRO A 52 -7.65 -16.68 1.17
C PRO A 52 -8.79 -17.71 1.20
N LYS A 53 -8.52 -18.98 1.56
CA LYS A 53 -9.57 -20.01 1.76
C LYS A 53 -10.66 -19.62 2.77
N LYS A 54 -10.30 -18.82 3.77
CA LYS A 54 -11.18 -18.23 4.79
C LYS A 54 -10.65 -16.86 5.13
N LYS A 55 -11.49 -15.84 5.33
CA LYS A 55 -11.06 -14.50 5.78
C LYS A 55 -10.57 -14.57 7.23
N HIS A 56 -9.41 -13.97 7.53
CA HIS A 56 -8.78 -13.98 8.85
C HIS A 56 -8.30 -12.60 9.31
N TRP A 57 -7.87 -11.77 8.37
CA TRP A 57 -7.37 -10.42 8.60
C TRP A 57 -8.26 -9.41 7.88
N HIS A 58 -8.35 -8.18 8.38
CA HIS A 58 -9.23 -7.16 7.80
C HIS A 58 -8.91 -6.93 6.31
N ILE A 59 -7.62 -6.97 5.93
CA ILE A 59 -7.18 -6.83 4.54
C ILE A 59 -7.76 -7.90 3.61
N ASP A 60 -8.08 -9.09 4.12
CA ASP A 60 -8.66 -10.14 3.30
C ASP A 60 -10.03 -9.75 2.74
N TYR A 61 -10.79 -8.91 3.47
CA TYR A 61 -12.10 -8.43 3.01
C TYR A 61 -11.94 -7.40 1.89
N LEU A 62 -10.93 -6.52 1.98
CA LEU A 62 -10.68 -5.52 0.95
C LEU A 62 -10.18 -6.15 -0.37
N LEU A 63 -9.49 -7.28 -0.31
CA LEU A 63 -8.99 -7.99 -1.50
C LEU A 63 -10.09 -8.49 -2.45
N ASP A 64 -11.35 -8.58 -2.01
CA ASP A 64 -12.46 -8.93 -2.91
C ASP A 64 -12.90 -7.75 -3.79
N HIS A 65 -12.47 -6.53 -3.43
CA HIS A 65 -12.92 -5.29 -4.07
C HIS A 65 -11.76 -4.48 -4.68
N ALA A 66 -10.51 -4.84 -4.38
CA ALA A 66 -9.34 -4.08 -4.80
C ALA A 66 -8.30 -4.97 -5.49
N GLN A 67 -7.63 -4.40 -6.48
CA GLN A 67 -6.53 -5.03 -7.20
C GLN A 67 -5.20 -4.76 -6.49
N ILE A 68 -4.31 -5.75 -6.46
CA ILE A 68 -2.95 -5.56 -5.93
C ILE A 68 -2.14 -4.76 -6.95
N ALA A 69 -1.66 -3.58 -6.53
CA ALA A 69 -0.85 -2.69 -7.34
C ALA A 69 0.65 -2.77 -6.99
N GLY A 70 1.02 -3.30 -5.82
CA GLY A 70 2.42 -3.45 -5.44
C GLY A 70 2.63 -4.06 -4.07
N LEU A 71 3.87 -4.47 -3.80
CA LEU A 71 4.30 -5.01 -2.52
C LEU A 71 5.71 -4.50 -2.17
N ILE A 72 5.85 -3.90 -1.00
CA ILE A 72 7.13 -3.42 -0.47
C ILE A 72 7.45 -4.24 0.78
N MET A 73 8.64 -4.84 0.87
CA MET A 73 9.01 -5.74 1.97
C MET A 73 10.21 -5.22 2.75
N PHE A 74 10.07 -5.19 4.08
CA PHE A 74 11.11 -4.84 5.04
C PHE A 74 11.57 -6.10 5.76
N SER A 75 12.50 -6.84 5.13
CA SER A 75 12.99 -8.12 5.64
C SER A 75 13.72 -7.98 6.98
N GLY A 76 13.44 -8.90 7.90
CA GLY A 76 14.06 -8.99 9.23
C GLY A 76 13.57 -7.98 10.25
N ARG A 77 12.69 -7.04 9.87
CA ARG A 77 12.26 -5.93 10.72
C ARG A 77 10.80 -6.09 11.13
N ASN A 78 10.51 -5.91 12.42
CA ASN A 78 9.16 -5.82 12.95
C ASN A 78 8.84 -4.34 13.23
N ILE A 79 8.60 -3.58 12.16
CA ILE A 79 8.43 -2.12 12.20
C ILE A 79 7.04 -1.68 11.72
N GLU A 80 6.03 -2.49 12.02
CA GLU A 80 4.64 -2.23 11.59
C GLU A 80 4.09 -0.92 12.18
N GLU A 81 4.25 -0.71 13.50
CA GLU A 81 3.76 0.51 14.16
C GLU A 81 4.52 1.76 13.68
N GLU A 82 5.83 1.65 13.48
CA GLU A 82 6.68 2.75 13.03
C GLU A 82 6.29 3.20 11.62
N ILE A 83 6.06 2.27 10.69
CA ILE A 83 5.59 2.61 9.34
C ILE A 83 4.21 3.25 9.41
N SER A 84 3.27 2.67 10.15
CA SER A 84 1.91 3.22 10.28
C SER A 84 1.90 4.61 10.92
N ASN A 85 2.75 4.86 11.92
CA ASN A 85 2.92 6.18 12.49
C ASN A 85 3.38 7.19 11.43
N VAL A 86 4.41 6.86 10.63
CA VAL A 86 4.87 7.74 9.54
C VAL A 86 3.75 8.02 8.54
N LEU A 87 3.05 6.98 8.08
CA LEU A 87 1.96 7.15 7.11
C LEU A 87 0.82 8.01 7.66
N SER A 88 0.53 7.92 8.97
CA SER A 88 -0.54 8.72 9.60
C SER A 88 -0.31 10.22 9.55
N TYR A 89 0.94 10.69 9.44
CA TYR A 89 1.26 12.11 9.28
C TYR A 89 1.03 12.63 7.86
N HIS A 90 0.94 11.73 6.87
CA HIS A 90 0.96 12.09 5.46
C HIS A 90 -0.29 11.71 4.68
N PHE A 91 -1.10 10.79 5.23
CA PHE A 91 -2.22 10.14 4.55
C PHE A 91 -3.42 9.95 5.46
N GLU A 92 -4.60 9.91 4.85
CA GLU A 92 -5.86 9.62 5.53
C GLU A 92 -5.91 8.14 5.92
N GLY A 93 -6.03 7.85 7.22
CA GLY A 93 -6.13 6.50 7.74
C GLY A 93 -7.58 6.04 7.92
N ILE A 94 -7.89 4.81 7.53
CA ILE A 94 -9.20 4.20 7.75
C ILE A 94 -9.28 3.66 9.17
N GLU A 95 -9.96 4.38 10.06
CA GLU A 95 -9.92 4.10 11.49
C GLU A 95 -10.24 2.63 11.84
N SER A 96 -9.50 2.09 12.81
CA SER A 96 -9.62 0.72 13.30
C SER A 96 -9.39 -0.40 12.28
N PHE A 97 -8.83 -0.10 11.11
CA PHE A 97 -8.53 -1.13 10.12
C PHE A 97 -7.19 -1.79 10.41
N GLY A 98 -7.19 -3.11 10.67
CA GLY A 98 -5.97 -3.91 10.79
C GLY A 98 -5.08 -3.62 12.00
N ALA A 99 -5.55 -2.85 12.98
CA ALA A 99 -4.76 -2.38 14.13
C ALA A 99 -5.23 -2.95 15.49
N SER A 100 -5.99 -4.05 15.50
CA SER A 100 -6.63 -4.59 16.71
C SER A 100 -5.66 -4.88 17.86
N ASP A 101 -4.42 -5.26 17.54
CA ASP A 101 -3.39 -5.63 18.50
C ASP A 101 -2.25 -4.59 18.57
N LEU A 102 -2.46 -3.38 18.04
CA LEU A 102 -1.43 -2.35 17.91
C LEU A 102 -1.84 -1.04 18.60
N ARG A 103 -0.84 -0.20 18.88
CA ARG A 103 -1.05 1.15 19.43
C ARG A 103 -1.48 2.18 18.39
N VAL A 104 -1.31 1.86 17.10
CA VAL A 104 -1.73 2.74 16.00
C VAL A 104 -3.24 2.68 15.79
N LYS A 105 -3.81 3.78 15.30
CA LYS A 105 -5.26 3.85 15.05
C LYS A 105 -5.72 3.00 13.87
N THR A 106 -4.82 2.72 12.93
CA THR A 106 -5.08 1.97 11.71
C THR A 106 -3.78 1.48 11.08
N ASN A 107 -3.91 0.53 10.16
CA ASN A 107 -2.88 0.03 9.26
C ASN A 107 -3.28 0.20 7.79
N LEU A 108 -4.40 0.87 7.49
CA LEU A 108 -4.85 1.11 6.12
C LEU A 108 -4.97 2.61 5.85
N TYR A 109 -4.29 3.07 4.81
CA TYR A 109 -4.22 4.48 4.46
C TYR A 109 -4.59 4.70 3.01
N ARG A 110 -5.40 5.72 2.71
CA ARG A 110 -5.62 6.18 1.34
C ARG A 110 -4.43 7.04 0.92
N VAL A 111 -3.75 6.63 -0.15
CA VAL A 111 -2.45 7.18 -0.54
C VAL A 111 -2.45 7.71 -1.97
N ASP A 112 -1.58 8.68 -2.20
CA ASP A 112 -1.02 8.95 -3.51
C ASP A 112 0.24 8.07 -3.67
N PRO A 113 0.32 7.19 -4.69
CA PRO A 113 1.47 6.29 -4.85
C PRO A 113 2.81 7.00 -4.99
N ASP A 114 2.87 8.10 -5.74
CA ASP A 114 4.14 8.82 -5.99
C ASP A 114 4.67 9.46 -4.71
N LYS A 115 3.78 10.05 -3.89
CA LYS A 115 4.12 10.54 -2.56
C LYS A 115 4.54 9.41 -1.62
N LEU A 116 3.83 8.27 -1.64
CA LEU A 116 4.20 7.10 -0.83
C LEU A 116 5.60 6.63 -1.16
N PHE A 117 5.91 6.42 -2.44
CA PHE A 117 7.23 6.00 -2.87
C PHE A 117 8.30 7.05 -2.55
N SER A 118 8.00 8.35 -2.72
CA SER A 118 8.92 9.43 -2.35
C SER A 118 9.26 9.40 -0.85
N LEU A 119 8.27 9.18 0.03
CA LEU A 119 8.47 9.05 1.47
C LEU A 119 9.32 7.83 1.85
N LEU A 120 9.16 6.73 1.11
CA LEU A 120 9.94 5.50 1.31
C LEU A 120 11.33 5.55 0.66
N GLY A 121 11.71 6.66 0.01
CA GLY A 121 12.97 6.83 -0.71
C GLY A 121 13.02 6.12 -2.08
N GLY A 122 11.86 5.73 -2.60
CA GLY A 122 11.66 4.86 -3.77
C GLY A 122 11.50 5.55 -5.13
N PHE A 123 11.78 6.85 -5.27
CA PHE A 123 11.90 7.48 -6.60
C PHE A 123 13.28 8.14 -6.76
N ARG A 124 14.13 7.54 -7.59
CA ARG A 124 15.14 8.30 -8.34
C ARG A 124 14.50 8.59 -9.70
N GLU A 125 13.99 9.80 -9.89
CA GLU A 125 13.64 10.27 -11.24
C GLU A 125 14.89 10.08 -12.11
N ASN A 126 14.81 9.18 -13.10
CA ASN A 126 15.94 8.86 -13.95
C ASN A 126 16.26 10.12 -14.78
N ARG A 127 17.37 10.82 -14.48
CA ARG A 127 17.72 12.10 -15.13
C ARG A 127 17.92 12.00 -16.65
N ASP A 128 17.93 10.79 -17.20
CA ASP A 128 18.09 10.52 -18.64
C ASP A 128 16.82 10.79 -19.46
N THR A 129 15.62 10.68 -18.89
CA THR A 129 14.37 10.94 -19.64
C THR A 129 14.17 12.42 -19.96
N ARG A 130 14.68 13.33 -19.12
CA ARG A 130 14.69 14.77 -19.41
C ARG A 130 15.62 15.14 -20.58
N ARG A 131 16.74 14.44 -20.78
CA ARG A 131 17.61 14.67 -21.96
C ARG A 131 16.95 14.17 -23.25
N ALA A 132 16.27 13.02 -23.21
CA ALA A 132 15.56 12.49 -24.38
C ALA A 132 14.39 13.37 -24.84
N GLN A 133 13.63 13.97 -23.92
CA GLN A 133 12.54 14.90 -24.27
C GLN A 133 13.05 16.29 -24.69
N LYS A 134 14.14 16.78 -24.08
CA LYS A 134 14.74 18.08 -24.45
C LYS A 134 15.43 18.05 -25.82
N HIS A 135 15.93 16.89 -26.26
CA HIS A 135 16.47 16.73 -27.61
C HIS A 135 15.39 16.62 -28.69
N ARG A 136 14.24 15.99 -28.42
CA ARG A 136 13.11 15.96 -29.36
C ARG A 136 12.44 17.33 -29.55
N GLY A 137 12.42 18.18 -28.52
CA GLY A 137 11.89 19.55 -28.62
C GLY A 137 12.74 20.53 -29.43
N LYS A 138 14.03 20.24 -29.67
CA LYS A 138 14.93 21.09 -30.48
C LYS A 138 14.99 20.74 -31.96
N GLN A 139 14.55 19.54 -32.35
CA GLN A 139 14.53 19.14 -33.77
C GLN A 139 13.25 19.56 -34.53
N ASN A 140 12.19 19.99 -33.82
CA ASN A 140 10.94 20.47 -34.43
C ASN A 140 10.85 22.01 -34.53
N GLN A 141 11.96 22.74 -34.41
CA GLN A 141 12.02 24.20 -34.63
C GLN A 141 13.04 24.60 -35.70
N SER A 142 13.41 23.67 -36.59
CA SER A 142 14.31 23.95 -37.70
C SER A 142 13.84 23.12 -38.90
N GLY A 143 12.87 23.64 -39.64
CA GLY A 143 12.24 23.02 -40.79
C GLY A 143 10.91 23.67 -41.10
#